data_AF-A0A2V2WKY6-F1
#
_entry.id   AF-A0A2V2WKY6-F1
#
_cell.length_a   1.000
_cell.length_b   1.000
_cell.length_c   1.000
_cell.angle_alpha   90.00
_cell.angle_beta   90.00
_cell.angle_gamma   90.00
#
_symmetry.space_group_name_H-M   'P 1'
#
loop_
_entity.id
_entity.type
_entity.pdbx_description
1 polymer ?
#
loop_
_entity_poly.entity_id
_entity_poly.type
_entity_poly.pdbx_seq_one_letter_code
_entity_poly.pdbx_strand_id
1 'polypeptide(L)'
;MPGKRKRVQGDDNTESQAYTLPQGDRQTRARLSSHDETDQPAATCRGVEETQRTKWTLDSWLDKVLLEEKERIMEMPLNDFLRNYFGGRGVEEFYRNVYMKDVLGSPSEFIQEEVLLSTIKASPPYQELKKEREEFYMLLEALHNLNREYIITLRQWRDFKRKDTVIPLARAQINTAYSQALREERRKEEERERRERQELGIDVSTGINYAVFKGRVRVDEMKLNDFLTMELDGRGALDANRDVLLEEFFKDPKKYIRDKGVLNEIQASDRYKRMERTVRDEMDMEEDVHKLYDNCMYDLLKWLVASAEVTASVHGTTKQFLDAAAEEARNPKKSSAPIYLEGHCESVYNARWHHVVEVPGGKGTGMKVEEGEPPQSWTYKAVGYTLEKNDGVQQFGAERLRLMVLISDKGWPCSWKWKEGE
;
A
#
# COMPACT_ATOMS: atom_id res chain seq x y z
N MET A 1 -32.00 -52.90 37.64
CA MET A 1 -31.19 -53.72 38.59
C MET A 1 -31.66 -55.17 38.50
N PRO A 2 -30.82 -56.20 38.73
CA PRO A 2 -30.01 -56.93 37.72
C PRO A 2 -30.52 -58.39 37.51
N GLY A 3 -29.96 -59.31 36.71
CA GLY A 3 -28.77 -59.36 35.83
C GLY A 3 -28.30 -60.82 35.56
N LYS A 4 -27.22 -60.98 34.77
CA LYS A 4 -26.30 -62.16 34.64
C LYS A 4 -26.72 -63.48 33.90
N ARG A 5 -25.90 -63.79 32.86
CA ARG A 5 -25.30 -65.11 32.42
C ARG A 5 -26.21 -66.06 31.60
N LYS A 6 -25.75 -67.01 30.75
CA LYS A 6 -24.43 -67.67 30.50
C LYS A 6 -23.59 -67.16 29.29
N ARG A 7 -23.37 -67.98 28.24
CA ARG A 7 -22.11 -68.16 27.45
C ARG A 7 -22.24 -69.28 26.36
N VAL A 8 -21.16 -69.55 25.59
CA VAL A 8 -20.82 -70.70 24.66
C VAL A 8 -21.09 -70.38 23.16
N GLN A 9 -20.31 -70.80 22.14
CA GLN A 9 -18.89 -71.22 21.90
C GLN A 9 -18.74 -71.59 20.40
N GLY A 10 -17.52 -71.77 19.87
CA GLY A 10 -17.24 -72.27 18.51
C GLY A 10 -16.88 -71.11 17.56
N ASP A 11 -15.62 -70.82 17.23
CA ASP A 11 -14.50 -71.65 16.72
C ASP A 11 -14.64 -71.97 15.23
N ASP A 12 -13.71 -71.44 14.43
CA ASP A 12 -13.13 -72.14 13.28
C ASP A 12 -11.61 -71.90 13.33
N ASN A 13 -10.89 -72.94 13.76
CA ASN A 13 -9.43 -73.02 13.64
C ASN A 13 -9.07 -73.42 12.21
N THR A 14 -7.81 -73.18 11.80
CA THR A 14 -6.88 -74.24 11.30
C THR A 14 -5.55 -73.60 10.89
N GLU A 15 -4.50 -73.85 11.71
CA GLU A 15 -3.16 -74.39 11.34
C GLU A 15 -2.39 -73.85 10.10
N SER A 16 -1.03 -73.75 10.08
CA SER A 16 -0.01 -74.03 11.11
C SER A 16 1.41 -73.57 10.72
N GLN A 17 2.27 -73.49 11.74
CA GLN A 17 3.73 -73.74 11.76
C GLN A 17 4.75 -72.68 11.26
N ALA A 18 5.89 -72.67 11.98
CA ALA A 18 6.97 -71.69 11.99
C ALA A 18 8.22 -72.20 11.20
N TYR A 19 9.33 -71.45 11.01
CA TYR A 19 10.28 -71.02 12.05
C TYR A 19 11.38 -70.01 11.56
N THR A 20 11.79 -69.10 12.46
CA THR A 20 13.15 -68.49 12.64
C THR A 20 13.72 -67.40 11.70
N LEU A 21 13.65 -66.13 12.15
CA LEU A 21 14.72 -65.10 12.44
C LEU A 21 16.04 -64.99 11.61
N PRO A 22 16.72 -63.81 11.51
CA PRO A 22 16.94 -62.71 12.51
C PRO A 22 16.55 -61.28 12.04
N GLN A 23 16.32 -60.21 12.83
CA GLN A 23 16.94 -59.61 14.04
C GLN A 23 18.28 -58.89 13.76
N GLY A 24 18.57 -57.62 14.09
CA GLY A 24 17.79 -56.47 14.64
C GLY A 24 18.05 -55.19 13.82
N ASP A 25 17.90 -53.94 14.30
CA ASP A 25 17.69 -53.44 15.66
C ASP A 25 16.93 -52.09 15.62
N ARG A 26 16.02 -51.83 16.58
CA ARG A 26 15.34 -50.52 16.75
C ARG A 26 15.19 -50.23 18.24
N GLN A 27 16.11 -49.45 18.80
CA GLN A 27 16.03 -49.00 20.19
C GLN A 27 15.28 -47.68 20.32
N THR A 28 14.12 -47.74 20.96
CA THR A 28 13.42 -46.57 21.52
C THR A 28 13.94 -46.31 22.93
N ARG A 29 14.30 -45.08 23.30
CA ARG A 29 14.47 -44.71 24.71
C ARG A 29 14.04 -43.27 25.03
N ALA A 30 13.06 -43.20 25.93
CA ALA A 30 12.74 -42.17 26.93
C ALA A 30 12.67 -40.67 26.53
N ARG A 31 11.52 -40.06 26.89
CA ARG A 31 11.42 -38.63 27.19
C ARG A 31 12.25 -38.29 28.44
N LEU A 32 12.94 -37.16 28.43
CA LEU A 32 13.15 -36.34 29.63
C LEU A 32 12.57 -34.95 29.38
N SER A 33 12.08 -34.33 30.45
CA SER A 33 11.60 -32.95 30.46
C SER A 33 12.70 -32.04 30.98
N SER A 34 12.96 -30.94 30.28
CA SER A 34 13.65 -29.77 30.84
C SER A 34 12.96 -28.50 30.36
N HIS A 35 12.88 -27.52 31.25
CA HIS A 35 12.60 -26.13 30.91
C HIS A 35 13.59 -25.66 29.83
N ASP A 36 13.11 -24.85 28.88
CA ASP A 36 13.90 -23.77 28.30
C ASP A 36 13.00 -22.54 28.17
N GLU A 37 13.32 -21.50 28.95
CA GLU A 37 13.05 -20.14 28.51
C GLU A 37 13.97 -19.88 27.32
N THR A 38 13.42 -19.51 26.16
CA THR A 38 14.21 -18.92 25.09
C THR A 38 13.36 -17.91 24.36
N ASP A 39 13.59 -16.64 24.68
CA ASP A 39 13.15 -15.52 23.87
C ASP A 39 13.70 -15.68 22.44
N GLN A 40 12.87 -16.10 21.50
CA GLN A 40 13.17 -15.96 20.09
C GLN A 40 12.70 -14.58 19.61
N PRO A 41 13.60 -13.68 19.19
CA PRO A 41 13.21 -12.35 18.76
C PRO A 41 12.43 -12.42 17.45
N ALA A 42 11.37 -11.61 17.34
CA ALA A 42 10.47 -11.53 16.19
C ALA A 42 11.10 -10.87 14.93
N ALA A 43 12.41 -11.05 14.71
CA ALA A 43 13.18 -10.40 13.65
C ALA A 43 13.24 -11.22 12.34
N THR A 44 13.17 -12.56 12.41
CA THR A 44 13.44 -13.43 11.25
C THR A 44 12.29 -13.49 10.23
N CYS A 45 11.09 -13.00 10.57
CA CYS A 45 9.94 -12.94 9.64
C CYS A 45 9.92 -11.68 8.75
N ARG A 46 10.93 -10.80 8.82
CA ARG A 46 11.00 -9.54 8.05
C ARG A 46 12.09 -9.54 6.96
N GLY A 47 12.56 -10.71 6.53
CA GLY A 47 13.67 -10.82 5.56
C GLY A 47 13.31 -11.31 4.15
N VAL A 48 12.07 -11.80 3.92
CA VAL A 48 11.71 -12.49 2.66
C VAL A 48 10.46 -11.90 1.98
N GLU A 49 9.59 -11.16 2.69
CA GLU A 49 8.42 -10.49 2.09
C GLU A 49 8.72 -9.10 1.47
N GLU A 50 9.90 -8.52 1.71
CA GLU A 50 10.16 -7.12 1.32
C GLU A 50 10.64 -6.93 -0.13
N THR A 51 11.09 -8.00 -0.80
CA THR A 51 11.70 -7.91 -2.15
C THR A 51 10.72 -7.64 -3.31
N GLN A 52 9.39 -7.68 -3.07
CA GLN A 52 8.36 -7.40 -4.08
C GLN A 52 7.34 -6.33 -3.65
N ARG A 53 7.54 -5.62 -2.53
CA ARG A 53 6.60 -4.57 -2.11
C ARG A 53 6.80 -3.30 -2.94
N THR A 54 5.73 -2.91 -3.66
CA THR A 54 5.52 -1.72 -4.51
C THR A 54 5.96 -1.83 -5.98
N LYS A 55 5.05 -1.46 -6.89
CA LYS A 55 5.40 -1.04 -8.27
C LYS A 55 4.32 -0.24 -8.98
N TRP A 56 3.05 -0.62 -8.83
CA TRP A 56 1.96 -0.03 -9.60
C TRP A 56 1.37 1.24 -8.97
N THR A 57 1.11 2.22 -9.82
CA THR A 57 0.46 3.52 -9.57
C THR A 57 -0.61 3.74 -10.64
N LEU A 58 -1.55 4.67 -10.48
CA LEU A 58 -2.56 4.91 -11.53
C LEU A 58 -1.95 5.30 -12.89
N ASP A 59 -0.75 5.89 -12.90
CA ASP A 59 -0.05 6.26 -14.13
C ASP A 59 0.87 5.15 -14.67
N SER A 60 0.82 3.95 -14.08
CA SER A 60 1.50 2.76 -14.60
C SER A 60 0.85 2.27 -15.89
N TRP A 61 1.69 1.85 -16.83
CA TRP A 61 1.30 1.43 -18.17
C TRP A 61 0.87 -0.05 -18.19
N LEU A 62 -0.11 -0.37 -19.03
CA LEU A 62 -0.71 -1.70 -19.12
C LEU A 62 0.21 -2.74 -19.77
N ASP A 63 1.19 -2.31 -20.58
CA ASP A 63 2.22 -3.19 -21.14
C ASP A 63 3.03 -3.86 -20.01
N LYS A 64 3.50 -3.08 -19.04
CA LYS A 64 4.25 -3.57 -17.88
C LYS A 64 3.38 -4.41 -16.95
N VAL A 65 2.13 -4.01 -16.75
CA VAL A 65 1.17 -4.75 -15.89
C VAL A 65 0.85 -6.14 -16.44
N LEU A 66 0.72 -6.27 -17.77
CA LEU A 66 0.37 -7.55 -18.41
C LEU A 66 1.59 -8.40 -18.76
N LEU A 67 2.71 -7.79 -19.17
CA LEU A 67 3.79 -8.49 -19.86
C LEU A 67 5.11 -8.56 -19.07
N GLU A 68 5.44 -7.64 -18.15
CA GLU A 68 6.82 -7.54 -17.61
C GLU A 68 7.31 -8.82 -16.89
N GLU A 69 6.40 -9.57 -16.25
CA GLU A 69 6.73 -10.86 -15.63
C GLU A 69 6.84 -11.98 -16.67
N LYS A 70 5.88 -12.05 -17.60
CA LYS A 70 5.80 -13.10 -18.63
C LYS A 70 6.93 -12.97 -19.67
N GLU A 71 7.36 -11.76 -20.04
CA GLU A 71 8.51 -11.52 -20.92
C GLU A 71 9.79 -12.18 -20.37
N ARG A 72 10.04 -12.08 -19.06
CA ARG A 72 11.22 -12.69 -18.43
C ARG A 72 11.24 -14.22 -18.53
N ILE A 73 10.05 -14.85 -18.53
CA ILE A 73 9.88 -16.28 -18.71
C ILE A 73 10.14 -16.65 -20.19
N MET A 74 9.65 -15.84 -21.12
CA MET A 74 9.79 -16.03 -22.57
C MET A 74 11.23 -15.83 -23.08
N GLU A 75 11.98 -14.91 -22.48
CA GLU A 75 13.40 -14.64 -22.77
C GLU A 75 14.37 -15.61 -22.07
N MET A 76 13.90 -16.75 -21.55
CA MET A 76 14.76 -17.80 -20.99
C MET A 76 15.63 -18.43 -22.09
N PRO A 77 16.97 -18.47 -21.96
CA PRO A 77 17.83 -19.16 -22.92
C PRO A 77 17.60 -20.68 -22.92
N LEU A 78 17.65 -21.32 -24.09
CA LEU A 78 17.51 -22.77 -24.22
C LEU A 78 18.58 -23.52 -23.40
N ASN A 79 19.82 -23.04 -23.39
CA ASN A 79 20.90 -23.64 -22.61
C ASN A 79 20.65 -23.59 -21.10
N ASP A 80 19.98 -22.56 -20.59
CA ASP A 80 19.64 -22.46 -19.16
C ASP A 80 18.48 -23.41 -18.82
N PHE A 81 17.48 -23.51 -19.69
CA PHE A 81 16.41 -24.51 -19.59
C PHE A 81 16.98 -25.94 -19.57
N LEU A 82 17.88 -26.29 -20.49
CA LEU A 82 18.52 -27.61 -20.54
C LEU A 82 19.41 -27.89 -19.33
N ARG A 83 20.12 -26.88 -18.80
CA ARG A 83 20.87 -27.00 -17.54
C ARG A 83 19.97 -27.27 -16.35
N ASN A 84 18.90 -26.49 -16.21
CA ASN A 84 18.01 -26.53 -15.05
C ASN A 84 17.14 -27.80 -14.99
N TYR A 85 16.62 -28.26 -16.14
CA TYR A 85 15.63 -29.35 -16.19
C TYR A 85 16.16 -30.67 -16.76
N PHE A 86 17.25 -30.66 -17.53
CA PHE A 86 17.81 -31.83 -18.22
C PHE A 86 19.26 -32.15 -17.84
N GLY A 87 19.79 -31.52 -16.78
CA GLY A 87 21.14 -31.74 -16.28
C GLY A 87 22.24 -31.32 -17.26
N GLY A 88 21.93 -30.44 -18.21
CA GLY A 88 22.84 -29.99 -19.26
C GLY A 88 22.93 -30.93 -20.47
N ARG A 89 22.10 -31.97 -20.56
CA ARG A 89 22.02 -32.83 -21.76
C ARG A 89 21.55 -31.99 -22.97
N GLY A 90 22.32 -32.01 -24.05
CA GLY A 90 22.05 -31.22 -25.26
C GLY A 90 22.48 -29.75 -25.20
N VAL A 91 23.21 -29.32 -24.15
CA VAL A 91 23.79 -27.98 -24.10
C VAL A 91 24.92 -27.87 -25.12
N GLU A 92 24.77 -26.94 -26.06
CA GLU A 92 25.69 -26.75 -27.18
C GLU A 92 26.05 -25.26 -27.32
N GLU A 93 27.27 -24.97 -27.79
CA GLU A 93 27.80 -23.60 -27.78
C GLU A 93 27.03 -22.67 -28.74
N PHE A 94 26.48 -23.24 -29.82
CA PHE A 94 25.67 -22.52 -30.81
C PHE A 94 24.30 -22.06 -30.29
N TYR A 95 23.76 -22.66 -29.21
CA TYR A 95 22.47 -22.26 -28.63
C TYR A 95 22.55 -21.02 -27.71
N ARG A 96 23.71 -20.34 -27.60
CA ARG A 96 23.87 -19.13 -26.75
C ARG A 96 22.87 -18.01 -27.04
N ASN A 97 22.36 -17.92 -28.27
CA ASN A 97 21.41 -16.89 -28.71
C ASN A 97 20.01 -17.47 -29.02
N VAL A 98 19.72 -18.69 -28.57
CA VAL A 98 18.43 -19.37 -28.79
C VAL A 98 17.59 -19.30 -27.52
N TYR A 99 16.40 -18.74 -27.62
CA TYR A 99 15.48 -18.54 -26.50
C TYR A 99 14.31 -19.51 -26.57
N MET A 100 13.74 -19.85 -25.42
CA MET A 100 12.61 -20.78 -25.33
C MET A 100 11.40 -20.31 -26.14
N LYS A 101 11.15 -19.00 -26.27
CA LYS A 101 10.08 -18.44 -27.13
C LYS A 101 10.13 -18.93 -28.59
N ASP A 102 11.34 -19.11 -29.13
CA ASP A 102 11.61 -19.51 -30.51
C ASP A 102 11.49 -21.04 -30.64
N VAL A 103 12.09 -21.77 -29.69
CA VAL A 103 12.04 -23.24 -29.59
C VAL A 103 10.61 -23.74 -29.37
N LEU A 104 9.77 -23.02 -28.64
CA LEU A 104 8.36 -23.36 -28.48
C LEU A 104 7.53 -23.13 -29.75
N GLY A 105 8.01 -22.30 -30.69
CA GLY A 105 7.42 -22.12 -32.01
C GLY A 105 7.82 -23.23 -32.99
N SER A 106 9.14 -23.40 -33.19
CA SER A 106 9.72 -24.34 -34.16
C SER A 106 10.77 -25.27 -33.51
N PRO A 107 10.39 -26.18 -32.60
CA PRO A 107 11.36 -26.96 -31.81
C PRO A 107 12.30 -27.84 -32.63
N SER A 108 11.87 -28.29 -33.80
CA SER A 108 12.65 -29.11 -34.74
C SER A 108 13.70 -28.34 -35.54
N GLU A 109 13.65 -27.01 -35.57
CA GLU A 109 14.70 -26.18 -36.20
C GLU A 109 15.94 -26.08 -35.29
N PHE A 110 15.75 -26.20 -33.98
CA PHE A 110 16.82 -26.07 -32.98
C PHE A 110 17.34 -27.41 -32.47
N ILE A 111 16.46 -28.40 -32.24
CA ILE A 111 16.85 -29.70 -31.69
C ILE A 111 16.63 -30.79 -32.74
N GLN A 112 17.72 -31.20 -33.40
CA GLN A 112 17.70 -32.23 -34.46
C GLN A 112 17.65 -33.66 -33.91
N GLU A 113 18.07 -33.89 -32.66
CA GLU A 113 18.01 -35.20 -32.02
C GLU A 113 16.56 -35.55 -31.62
N GLU A 114 15.90 -36.38 -32.43
CA GLU A 114 14.48 -36.72 -32.30
C GLU A 114 14.09 -37.36 -30.94
N VAL A 115 14.99 -38.16 -30.37
CA VAL A 115 14.80 -38.79 -29.04
C VAL A 115 14.86 -37.76 -27.92
N LEU A 116 15.84 -36.85 -27.97
CA LEU A 116 15.94 -35.74 -27.02
C LEU A 116 14.74 -34.81 -27.15
N LEU A 117 14.34 -34.46 -28.39
CA LEU A 117 13.22 -33.57 -28.64
C LEU A 117 11.87 -34.14 -28.17
N SER A 118 11.63 -35.44 -28.39
CA SER A 118 10.42 -36.11 -27.86
C SER A 118 10.41 -36.15 -26.33
N THR A 119 11.56 -36.40 -25.70
CA THR A 119 11.72 -36.36 -24.24
C THR A 119 11.45 -34.97 -23.67
N ILE A 120 11.98 -33.91 -24.29
CA ILE A 120 11.74 -32.52 -23.89
C ILE A 120 10.26 -32.16 -24.06
N LYS A 121 9.65 -32.47 -25.21
CA LYS A 121 8.23 -32.20 -25.47
C LYS A 121 7.30 -32.91 -24.49
N ALA A 122 7.65 -34.10 -24.02
CA ALA A 122 6.88 -34.85 -23.02
C ALA A 122 7.07 -34.33 -21.58
N SER A 123 8.05 -33.45 -21.32
CA SER A 123 8.37 -32.98 -19.97
C SER A 123 7.35 -31.96 -19.42
N PRO A 124 7.04 -32.00 -18.11
CA PRO A 124 6.22 -30.97 -17.46
C PRO A 124 6.70 -29.51 -17.70
N PRO A 125 7.98 -29.14 -17.52
CA PRO A 125 8.40 -27.74 -17.66
C PRO A 125 8.29 -27.22 -19.10
N TYR A 126 8.42 -28.08 -20.12
CA TYR A 126 8.14 -27.68 -21.50
C TYR A 126 6.65 -27.42 -21.73
N GLN A 127 5.77 -28.24 -21.15
CA GLN A 127 4.32 -28.06 -21.25
C GLN A 127 3.81 -26.84 -20.48
N GLU A 128 4.45 -26.48 -19.36
CA GLU A 128 4.20 -25.25 -18.62
C GLU A 128 4.65 -24.02 -19.43
N LEU A 129 5.90 -23.97 -19.89
CA LEU A 129 6.41 -22.88 -20.74
C LEU A 129 5.60 -22.71 -22.04
N LYS A 130 5.06 -23.81 -22.58
CA LYS A 130 4.17 -23.75 -23.74
C LYS A 130 2.87 -22.99 -23.41
N LYS A 131 2.18 -23.35 -22.31
CA LYS A 131 0.97 -22.65 -21.86
C LYS A 131 1.26 -21.18 -21.55
N GLU A 132 2.37 -20.89 -20.88
CA GLU A 132 2.85 -19.54 -20.59
C GLU A 132 3.02 -18.70 -21.86
N ARG A 133 3.57 -19.29 -22.94
CA ARG A 133 3.66 -18.66 -24.27
C ARG A 133 2.30 -18.39 -24.88
N GLU A 134 1.36 -19.33 -24.80
CA GLU A 134 0.00 -19.14 -25.30
C GLU A 134 -0.75 -18.05 -24.51
N GLU A 135 -0.61 -18.01 -23.18
CA GLU A 135 -1.12 -16.91 -22.34
C GLU A 135 -0.49 -15.56 -22.72
N PHE A 136 0.84 -15.51 -22.90
CA PHE A 136 1.55 -14.30 -23.30
C PHE A 136 0.97 -13.68 -24.59
N TYR A 137 0.74 -14.49 -25.63
CA TYR A 137 0.13 -13.99 -26.87
C TYR A 137 -1.32 -13.53 -26.69
N MET A 138 -2.12 -14.20 -25.84
CA MET A 138 -3.48 -13.77 -25.50
C MET A 138 -3.48 -12.42 -24.76
N LEU A 139 -2.54 -12.21 -23.83
CA LEU A 139 -2.38 -10.93 -23.13
C LEU A 139 -1.90 -9.82 -24.08
N LEU A 140 -1.01 -10.14 -25.01
CA LEU A 140 -0.49 -9.21 -26.01
C LEU A 140 -1.56 -8.81 -27.04
N GLU A 141 -2.45 -9.72 -27.43
CA GLU A 141 -3.65 -9.41 -28.23
C GLU A 141 -4.63 -8.50 -27.44
N ALA A 142 -4.90 -8.81 -26.17
CA ALA A 142 -5.71 -7.94 -25.31
C ALA A 142 -5.13 -6.53 -25.20
N LEU A 143 -3.81 -6.41 -25.02
CA LEU A 143 -3.09 -5.14 -24.97
C LEU A 143 -3.19 -4.37 -26.29
N HIS A 144 -3.04 -5.04 -27.44
CA HIS A 144 -3.22 -4.39 -28.75
C HIS A 144 -4.64 -3.87 -28.95
N ASN A 145 -5.66 -4.60 -28.50
CA ASN A 145 -7.05 -4.16 -28.58
C ASN A 145 -7.32 -2.95 -27.66
N LEU A 146 -6.77 -2.96 -26.43
CA LEU A 146 -6.86 -1.82 -25.50
C LEU A 146 -6.12 -0.58 -26.03
N ASN A 147 -4.93 -0.74 -26.61
CA ASN A 147 -4.17 0.34 -27.23
C ASN A 147 -4.90 0.96 -28.43
N ARG A 148 -5.66 0.19 -29.22
CA ARG A 148 -6.54 0.71 -30.29
C ARG A 148 -7.68 1.57 -29.76
N GLU A 149 -8.16 1.29 -28.54
CA GLU A 149 -9.16 2.11 -27.84
C GLU A 149 -8.50 3.19 -26.93
N TYR A 150 -7.19 3.45 -27.11
CA TYR A 150 -6.37 4.42 -26.35
C TYR A 150 -6.31 4.20 -24.83
N ILE A 151 -6.49 2.95 -24.38
CA ILE A 151 -6.39 2.56 -22.98
C ILE A 151 -4.98 2.00 -22.72
N ILE A 152 -4.10 2.86 -22.21
CA ILE A 152 -2.66 2.62 -22.07
C ILE A 152 -2.23 2.58 -20.59
N THR A 153 -2.95 3.24 -19.67
CA THR A 153 -2.63 3.29 -18.23
C THR A 153 -3.74 2.78 -17.32
N LEU A 154 -3.40 2.44 -16.07
CA LEU A 154 -4.38 2.07 -15.03
C LEU A 154 -5.42 3.17 -14.76
N ARG A 155 -5.05 4.46 -14.87
CA ARG A 155 -5.96 5.62 -14.79
C ARG A 155 -6.99 5.60 -15.91
N GLN A 156 -6.60 5.24 -17.13
CA GLN A 156 -7.50 5.12 -18.28
C GLN A 156 -8.36 3.86 -18.18
N TRP A 157 -7.81 2.76 -17.67
CA TRP A 157 -8.55 1.52 -17.40
C TRP A 157 -9.77 1.74 -16.49
N ARG A 158 -9.64 2.57 -15.45
CA ARG A 158 -10.76 2.96 -14.57
C ARG A 158 -11.98 3.41 -15.39
N ASP A 159 -11.74 4.26 -16.38
CA ASP A 159 -12.76 4.96 -17.17
C ASP A 159 -13.23 4.16 -18.39
N PHE A 160 -12.62 2.99 -18.64
CA PHE A 160 -12.96 2.10 -19.73
C PHE A 160 -14.30 1.38 -19.50
N LYS A 161 -15.21 1.46 -20.49
CA LYS A 161 -16.59 0.97 -20.36
C LYS A 161 -16.74 -0.51 -20.72
N ARG A 162 -16.01 -0.99 -21.73
CA ARG A 162 -16.17 -2.34 -22.31
C ARG A 162 -15.23 -3.38 -21.68
N LYS A 163 -15.09 -3.35 -20.36
CA LYS A 163 -14.23 -4.27 -19.59
C LYS A 163 -14.67 -5.73 -19.76
N ASP A 164 -15.94 -5.97 -20.06
CA ASP A 164 -16.51 -7.26 -20.41
C ASP A 164 -15.94 -7.86 -21.70
N THR A 165 -15.56 -7.04 -22.69
CA THR A 165 -14.99 -7.51 -23.97
C THR A 165 -13.51 -7.87 -23.90
N VAL A 166 -12.84 -7.58 -22.78
CA VAL A 166 -11.43 -7.88 -22.56
C VAL A 166 -11.29 -9.33 -22.08
N ILE A 167 -10.28 -10.03 -22.61
CA ILE A 167 -9.96 -11.42 -22.22
C ILE A 167 -9.91 -11.51 -20.67
N PRO A 168 -10.65 -12.45 -20.04
CA PRO A 168 -10.80 -12.49 -18.57
C PRO A 168 -9.48 -12.51 -17.79
N LEU A 169 -8.45 -13.18 -18.31
CA LEU A 169 -7.10 -13.21 -17.72
C LEU A 169 -6.46 -11.82 -17.66
N ALA A 170 -6.44 -11.10 -18.78
CA ALA A 170 -5.92 -9.73 -18.85
C ALA A 170 -6.72 -8.80 -17.93
N ARG A 171 -8.05 -8.89 -17.95
CA ARG A 171 -8.92 -8.11 -17.06
C ARG A 171 -8.59 -8.35 -15.58
N ALA A 172 -8.40 -9.60 -15.16
CA ALA A 172 -8.10 -9.95 -13.79
C ALA A 172 -6.73 -9.40 -13.34
N GLN A 173 -5.70 -9.47 -14.19
CA GLN A 173 -4.39 -8.89 -13.93
C GLN A 173 -4.46 -7.36 -13.81
N ILE A 174 -5.11 -6.67 -14.76
CA ILE A 174 -5.24 -5.21 -14.73
C ILE A 174 -6.04 -4.75 -13.50
N ASN A 175 -7.15 -5.42 -13.17
CA ASN A 175 -7.92 -5.12 -11.96
C ASN A 175 -7.08 -5.35 -10.70
N THR A 176 -6.25 -6.39 -10.65
CA THR A 176 -5.35 -6.65 -9.50
C THR A 176 -4.32 -5.53 -9.34
N ALA A 177 -3.68 -5.08 -10.43
CA ALA A 177 -2.74 -3.96 -10.39
C ALA A 177 -3.41 -2.62 -10.06
N TYR A 178 -4.61 -2.36 -10.60
CA TYR A 178 -5.45 -1.20 -10.26
C TYR A 178 -5.76 -1.16 -8.75
N SER A 179 -6.14 -2.30 -8.19
CA SER A 179 -6.45 -2.48 -6.77
C SER A 179 -5.25 -2.18 -5.87
N GLN A 180 -4.06 -2.62 -6.28
CA GLN A 180 -2.81 -2.33 -5.57
C GLN A 180 -2.47 -0.84 -5.62
N ALA A 181 -2.59 -0.20 -6.80
CA ALA A 181 -2.36 1.23 -6.97
C ALA A 181 -3.30 2.08 -6.11
N LEU A 182 -4.60 1.77 -6.10
CA LEU A 182 -5.60 2.50 -5.32
C LEU A 182 -5.38 2.38 -3.81
N ARG A 183 -5.02 1.19 -3.32
CA ARG A 183 -4.68 0.97 -1.90
C ARG A 183 -3.41 1.71 -1.48
N GLU A 184 -2.43 1.80 -2.38
CA GLU A 184 -1.18 2.53 -2.14
C GLU A 184 -1.35 4.05 -2.21
N GLU A 185 -2.24 4.58 -3.05
CA GLU A 185 -2.64 5.99 -3.01
C GLU A 185 -3.34 6.34 -1.70
N ARG A 186 -4.32 5.54 -1.26
CA ARG A 186 -4.98 5.71 0.05
C ARG A 186 -3.97 5.71 1.21
N ARG A 187 -3.03 4.74 1.23
CA ARG A 187 -1.99 4.66 2.26
C ARG A 187 -1.08 5.90 2.28
N LYS A 188 -0.78 6.48 1.12
CA LYS A 188 0.00 7.73 1.00
C LYS A 188 -0.78 8.95 1.47
N GLU A 189 -2.08 8.99 1.23
CA GLU A 189 -2.98 10.04 1.71
C GLU A 189 -3.12 9.98 3.24
N GLU A 190 -3.37 8.79 3.81
CA GLU A 190 -3.32 8.52 5.26
C GLU A 190 -1.99 9.00 5.89
N GLU A 191 -0.85 8.65 5.28
CA GLU A 191 0.45 9.08 5.79
C GLU A 191 0.70 10.59 5.63
N ARG A 192 0.19 11.23 4.58
CA ARG A 192 0.28 12.69 4.39
C ARG A 192 -0.55 13.40 5.45
N GLU A 193 -1.83 13.06 5.57
CA GLU A 193 -2.72 13.66 6.56
C GLU A 193 -2.15 13.50 7.98
N ARG A 194 -1.64 12.32 8.32
CA ARG A 194 -1.01 12.08 9.62
C ARG A 194 0.21 12.99 9.84
N ARG A 195 1.04 13.23 8.82
CA ARG A 195 2.21 14.12 8.91
C ARG A 195 1.80 15.59 9.05
N GLU A 196 0.88 16.05 8.18
CA GLU A 196 0.37 17.44 8.21
C GLU A 196 -0.31 17.74 9.56
N ARG A 197 -1.11 16.81 10.10
CA ARG A 197 -1.76 16.97 11.41
C ARG A 197 -0.77 16.92 12.59
N GLN A 198 0.33 16.16 12.48
CA GLN A 198 1.44 16.21 13.46
C GLN A 198 2.19 17.55 13.42
N GLU A 199 2.42 18.10 12.22
CA GLU A 199 3.11 19.38 12.03
C GLU A 199 2.27 20.58 12.51
N LEU A 200 0.93 20.50 12.40
CA LEU A 200 0.00 21.49 12.94
C LEU A 200 -0.07 21.52 14.48
N GLY A 201 0.61 20.63 15.19
CA GLY A 201 0.64 20.61 16.66
C GLY A 201 -0.70 20.32 17.33
N ILE A 202 -1.70 19.86 16.57
CA ILE A 202 -2.95 19.34 17.11
C ILE A 202 -2.59 18.06 17.84
N ASP A 203 -2.80 18.00 19.16
CA ASP A 203 -2.74 16.72 19.86
C ASP A 203 -3.96 15.87 19.45
N VAL A 204 -3.72 15.10 18.39
CA VAL A 204 -4.62 14.15 17.75
C VAL A 204 -5.31 13.21 18.75
N SER A 205 -4.75 13.03 19.96
CA SER A 205 -5.33 12.20 21.01
C SER A 205 -6.74 12.60 21.47
N THR A 206 -7.17 13.86 21.30
CA THR A 206 -8.35 14.40 22.01
C THR A 206 -9.65 14.55 21.19
N GLY A 207 -9.64 14.48 19.86
CA GLY A 207 -10.85 14.71 19.06
C GLY A 207 -11.77 13.48 18.97
N ILE A 208 -13.09 13.63 19.20
CA ILE A 208 -14.01 12.47 19.24
C ILE A 208 -14.08 11.69 17.92
N ASN A 209 -14.08 12.38 16.77
CA ASN A 209 -14.08 11.75 15.44
C ASN A 209 -12.81 10.90 15.25
N TYR A 210 -11.64 11.43 15.62
CA TYR A 210 -10.38 10.67 15.57
C TYR A 210 -10.39 9.48 16.54
N ALA A 211 -10.93 9.62 17.75
CA ALA A 211 -11.03 8.51 18.70
C ALA A 211 -11.88 7.34 18.19
N VAL A 212 -12.98 7.65 17.49
CA VAL A 212 -13.90 6.66 16.90
C VAL A 212 -13.27 5.98 15.67
N PHE A 213 -12.82 6.76 14.68
CA PHE A 213 -12.29 6.20 13.42
C PHE A 213 -10.80 5.83 13.45
N LYS A 214 -10.08 6.21 14.51
CA LYS A 214 -8.63 5.99 14.73
C LYS A 214 -7.73 6.45 13.58
N GLY A 215 -8.15 7.52 12.89
CA GLY A 215 -7.43 8.07 11.74
C GLY A 215 -7.33 7.15 10.53
N ARG A 216 -8.21 6.16 10.40
CA ARG A 216 -8.33 5.32 9.20
C ARG A 216 -9.06 6.10 8.11
N VAL A 217 -8.63 6.00 6.85
CA VAL A 217 -9.46 6.52 5.74
C VAL A 217 -10.66 5.60 5.56
N ARG A 218 -11.84 6.21 5.72
CA ARG A 218 -13.14 5.55 5.67
C ARG A 218 -13.39 4.89 4.31
N VAL A 219 -14.13 3.79 4.29
CA VAL A 219 -14.53 3.11 3.04
C VAL A 219 -15.93 3.53 2.58
N ASP A 220 -16.73 4.12 3.47
CA ASP A 220 -18.01 4.76 3.17
C ASP A 220 -17.92 5.82 2.04
N GLU A 221 -16.85 6.63 2.03
CA GLU A 221 -16.46 7.63 1.02
C GLU A 221 -15.79 7.03 -0.23
N MET A 222 -15.63 5.70 -0.32
CA MET A 222 -15.11 5.08 -1.54
C MET A 222 -16.14 5.20 -2.68
N LYS A 223 -15.68 5.48 -3.90
CA LYS A 223 -16.56 5.47 -5.09
C LYS A 223 -16.99 4.05 -5.43
N LEU A 224 -18.27 3.89 -5.74
CA LEU A 224 -18.88 2.61 -6.10
C LEU A 224 -18.17 1.92 -7.27
N ASN A 225 -17.87 2.66 -8.35
CA ASN A 225 -17.17 2.07 -9.49
C ASN A 225 -15.73 1.61 -9.17
N ASP A 226 -15.05 2.23 -8.20
CA ASP A 226 -13.72 1.79 -7.75
C ASP A 226 -13.85 0.48 -6.95
N PHE A 227 -14.81 0.39 -6.03
CA PHE A 227 -15.13 -0.86 -5.34
C PHE A 227 -15.52 -2.00 -6.30
N LEU A 228 -16.45 -1.73 -7.24
CA LEU A 228 -16.90 -2.72 -8.21
C LEU A 228 -15.74 -3.21 -9.10
N THR A 229 -14.83 -2.31 -9.51
CA THR A 229 -13.64 -2.65 -10.31
C THR A 229 -12.62 -3.46 -9.50
N MET A 230 -12.36 -3.07 -8.25
CA MET A 230 -11.35 -3.69 -7.37
C MET A 230 -11.78 -5.07 -6.84
N GLU A 231 -13.02 -5.21 -6.39
CA GLU A 231 -13.47 -6.41 -5.66
C GLU A 231 -14.44 -7.31 -6.46
N LEU A 232 -15.01 -6.83 -7.57
CA LEU A 232 -16.11 -7.50 -8.29
C LEU A 232 -15.93 -7.54 -9.82
N ASP A 233 -14.68 -7.47 -10.31
CA ASP A 233 -14.29 -7.50 -11.73
C ASP A 233 -14.87 -6.38 -12.63
N GLY A 234 -15.46 -5.35 -12.03
CA GLY A 234 -16.23 -4.32 -12.74
C GLY A 234 -17.68 -4.71 -13.05
N ARG A 235 -18.20 -5.84 -12.51
CA ARG A 235 -19.63 -6.19 -12.63
C ARG A 235 -20.49 -5.07 -12.04
N GLY A 236 -21.49 -4.63 -12.79
CA GLY A 236 -22.41 -3.56 -12.40
C GLY A 236 -21.85 -2.13 -12.49
N ALA A 237 -20.59 -1.94 -12.91
CA ALA A 237 -20.01 -0.62 -13.06
C ALA A 237 -20.68 0.16 -14.22
N LEU A 238 -21.15 1.37 -13.94
CA LEU A 238 -21.85 2.23 -14.90
C LEU A 238 -21.35 3.67 -14.80
N ASP A 239 -21.34 4.38 -15.93
CA ASP A 239 -20.89 5.77 -16.00
C ASP A 239 -21.69 6.70 -15.06
N ALA A 240 -23.01 6.48 -14.98
CA ALA A 240 -23.92 7.19 -14.08
C ALA A 240 -23.66 6.95 -12.58
N ASN A 241 -22.91 5.91 -12.23
CA ASN A 241 -22.59 5.53 -10.85
C ASN A 241 -21.14 5.89 -10.45
N ARG A 242 -20.42 6.63 -11.30
CA ARG A 242 -18.97 6.85 -11.16
C ARG A 242 -18.58 7.60 -9.89
N ASP A 243 -19.39 8.57 -9.50
CA ASP A 243 -19.14 9.44 -8.34
C ASP A 243 -20.07 9.13 -7.15
N VAL A 244 -20.86 8.04 -7.24
CA VAL A 244 -21.70 7.55 -6.14
C VAL A 244 -20.79 6.95 -5.06
N LEU A 245 -20.94 7.40 -3.82
CA LEU A 245 -20.20 6.89 -2.68
C LEU A 245 -20.82 5.57 -2.17
N LEU A 246 -20.03 4.74 -1.49
CA LEU A 246 -20.54 3.49 -0.92
C LEU A 246 -21.63 3.75 0.14
N GLU A 247 -21.54 4.83 0.91
CA GLU A 247 -22.59 5.25 1.85
C GLU A 247 -23.92 5.58 1.17
N GLU A 248 -23.92 6.20 -0.02
CA GLU A 248 -25.15 6.43 -0.81
C GLU A 248 -25.66 5.12 -1.46
N PHE A 249 -24.74 4.24 -1.87
CA PHE A 249 -25.06 2.97 -2.52
C PHE A 249 -25.71 1.96 -1.57
N PHE A 250 -25.15 1.73 -0.38
CA PHE A 250 -25.66 0.72 0.56
C PHE A 250 -26.99 1.12 1.25
N LYS A 251 -27.44 2.39 1.08
CA LYS A 251 -28.79 2.84 1.44
C LYS A 251 -29.86 2.23 0.51
N ASP A 252 -29.62 2.19 -0.81
CA ASP A 252 -30.47 1.46 -1.77
C ASP A 252 -29.69 0.98 -3.02
N PRO A 253 -29.10 -0.24 -2.97
CA PRO A 253 -28.34 -0.79 -4.09
C PRO A 253 -29.13 -0.92 -5.40
N LYS A 254 -30.47 -1.06 -5.33
CA LYS A 254 -31.35 -1.27 -6.50
C LYS A 254 -31.54 -0.01 -7.34
N LYS A 255 -31.34 1.18 -6.74
CA LYS A 255 -31.34 2.48 -7.44
C LYS A 255 -30.22 2.55 -8.48
N TYR A 256 -29.04 2.03 -8.14
CA TYR A 256 -27.81 2.14 -8.93
C TYR A 256 -27.55 0.93 -9.82
N ILE A 257 -27.79 -0.29 -9.34
CA ILE A 257 -27.66 -1.53 -10.12
C ILE A 257 -29.06 -2.04 -10.45
N ARG A 258 -29.58 -1.62 -11.61
CA ARG A 258 -30.93 -1.96 -12.08
C ARG A 258 -31.07 -3.39 -12.59
N ASP A 259 -29.97 -4.00 -13.04
CA ASP A 259 -29.95 -5.40 -13.43
C ASP A 259 -30.01 -6.29 -12.18
N LYS A 260 -31.13 -6.99 -12.02
CA LYS A 260 -31.38 -7.87 -10.86
C LYS A 260 -30.50 -9.11 -10.86
N GLY A 261 -30.08 -9.62 -12.02
CA GLY A 261 -29.18 -10.76 -12.10
C GLY A 261 -27.80 -10.37 -11.59
N VAL A 262 -27.23 -9.30 -12.16
CA VAL A 262 -25.93 -8.75 -11.75
C VAL A 262 -25.92 -8.34 -10.27
N LEU A 263 -26.99 -7.70 -9.78
CA LEU A 263 -27.08 -7.34 -8.36
C LEU A 263 -27.12 -8.58 -7.44
N ASN A 264 -27.87 -9.62 -7.79
CA ASN A 264 -27.92 -10.86 -7.02
C ASN A 264 -26.56 -11.58 -6.99
N GLU A 265 -25.85 -11.64 -8.11
CA GLU A 265 -24.48 -12.21 -8.18
C GLU A 265 -23.50 -11.44 -7.30
N ILE A 266 -23.56 -10.10 -7.36
CA ILE A 266 -22.75 -9.22 -6.50
C ILE A 266 -23.06 -9.45 -5.03
N GLN A 267 -24.33 -9.49 -4.64
CA GLN A 267 -24.77 -9.69 -3.25
C GLN A 267 -24.44 -11.09 -2.70
N ALA A 268 -24.34 -12.10 -3.57
CA ALA A 268 -23.88 -13.43 -3.18
C ALA A 268 -22.39 -13.45 -2.74
N SER A 269 -21.57 -12.51 -3.24
CA SER A 269 -20.13 -12.44 -2.97
C SER A 269 -19.80 -12.06 -1.52
N ASP A 270 -18.85 -12.77 -0.92
CA ASP A 270 -18.37 -12.46 0.44
C ASP A 270 -17.60 -11.12 0.50
N ARG A 271 -17.04 -10.67 -0.64
CA ARG A 271 -16.42 -9.34 -0.74
C ARG A 271 -17.45 -8.23 -0.59
N TYR A 272 -18.62 -8.39 -1.19
CA TYR A 272 -19.75 -7.47 -1.03
C TYR A 272 -20.24 -7.46 0.42
N LYS A 273 -20.52 -8.62 1.02
CA LYS A 273 -21.01 -8.70 2.41
C LYS A 273 -20.04 -8.09 3.42
N ARG A 274 -18.72 -8.27 3.21
CA ARG A 274 -17.68 -7.65 4.04
C ARG A 274 -17.71 -6.13 3.91
N MET A 275 -17.74 -5.62 2.68
CA MET A 275 -17.77 -4.18 2.42
C MET A 275 -19.05 -3.53 2.95
N GLU A 276 -20.22 -4.12 2.69
CA GLU A 276 -21.51 -3.65 3.21
C GLU A 276 -21.48 -3.52 4.73
N ARG A 277 -20.94 -4.52 5.42
CA ARG A 277 -20.82 -4.47 6.88
C ARG A 277 -19.92 -3.32 7.33
N THR A 278 -18.72 -3.18 6.75
CA THR A 278 -17.79 -2.12 7.14
C THR A 278 -18.38 -0.72 6.90
N VAL A 279 -19.03 -0.50 5.75
CA VAL A 279 -19.65 0.80 5.45
C VAL A 279 -20.84 1.09 6.38
N ARG A 280 -21.67 0.09 6.72
CA ARG A 280 -22.74 0.26 7.72
C ARG A 280 -22.17 0.58 9.11
N ASP A 281 -21.17 -0.18 9.55
CA ASP A 281 -20.49 0.05 10.83
C ASP A 281 -19.87 1.48 10.87
N GLU A 282 -19.30 1.98 9.76
CA GLU A 282 -18.77 3.35 9.63
C GLU A 282 -19.87 4.43 9.66
N MET A 283 -20.97 4.24 8.94
CA MET A 283 -22.11 5.16 8.94
C MET A 283 -22.78 5.28 10.32
N ASP A 284 -22.95 4.16 11.03
CA ASP A 284 -23.51 4.16 12.40
C ASP A 284 -22.59 4.92 13.37
N MET A 285 -21.26 4.78 13.20
CA MET A 285 -20.24 5.54 13.96
C MET A 285 -20.24 7.04 13.62
N GLU A 286 -20.47 7.43 12.35
CA GLU A 286 -20.60 8.83 11.95
C GLU A 286 -21.90 9.46 12.51
N GLU A 287 -23.01 8.73 12.52
CA GLU A 287 -24.28 9.20 13.11
C GLU A 287 -24.10 9.49 14.61
N ASP A 288 -23.41 8.62 15.34
CA ASP A 288 -23.07 8.84 16.75
C ASP A 288 -22.17 10.07 16.96
N VAL A 289 -21.16 10.27 16.11
CA VAL A 289 -20.28 11.44 16.16
C VAL A 289 -21.07 12.73 15.88
N HIS A 290 -22.03 12.71 14.96
CA HIS A 290 -22.93 13.85 14.73
C HIS A 290 -23.81 14.15 15.94
N LYS A 291 -24.45 13.13 16.55
CA LYS A 291 -25.22 13.32 17.81
C LYS A 291 -24.36 13.93 18.92
N LEU A 292 -23.08 13.56 19.00
CA LEU A 292 -22.15 14.15 19.96
C LEU A 292 -21.84 15.62 19.64
N TYR A 293 -21.66 15.99 18.38
CA TYR A 293 -21.50 17.39 17.98
C TYR A 293 -22.74 18.25 18.27
N ASP A 294 -23.95 17.73 18.03
CA ASP A 294 -25.20 18.42 18.41
C ASP A 294 -25.27 18.68 19.93
N ASN A 295 -24.74 17.75 20.73
CA ASN A 295 -24.56 17.90 22.18
C ASN A 295 -23.30 18.69 22.59
N CYS A 296 -22.62 19.35 21.66
CA CYS A 296 -21.41 20.16 21.85
C CYS A 296 -20.15 19.40 22.37
N MET A 297 -20.10 18.09 22.13
CA MET A 297 -19.08 17.16 22.61
C MET A 297 -17.94 16.99 21.60
N TYR A 298 -17.13 18.03 21.40
CA TYR A 298 -16.08 18.03 20.36
C TYR A 298 -14.81 17.23 20.72
N ASP A 299 -14.59 16.96 22.00
CA ASP A 299 -13.34 16.40 22.54
C ASP A 299 -13.58 15.33 23.63
N LEU A 300 -12.56 14.50 23.88
CA LEU A 300 -12.61 13.41 24.86
C LEU A 300 -12.70 13.88 26.32
N LEU A 301 -12.26 15.11 26.63
CA LEU A 301 -12.41 15.67 27.98
C LEU A 301 -13.87 15.95 28.28
N LYS A 302 -14.62 16.48 27.30
CA LYS A 302 -16.08 16.58 27.40
C LYS A 302 -16.72 15.19 27.49
N TRP A 303 -16.30 14.22 26.67
CA TRP A 303 -16.83 12.85 26.73
C TRP A 303 -16.72 12.23 28.15
N LEU A 304 -15.59 12.43 28.85
CA LEU A 304 -15.41 11.97 30.23
C LEU A 304 -16.38 12.61 31.26
N VAL A 305 -17.00 13.75 30.92
CA VAL A 305 -17.98 14.48 31.75
C VAL A 305 -19.38 14.44 31.13
N ALA A 306 -19.60 13.58 30.13
CA ALA A 306 -20.89 13.41 29.46
C ALA A 306 -21.99 12.94 30.43
N SER A 307 -23.23 13.38 30.20
CA SER A 307 -24.36 12.90 30.98
C SER A 307 -24.69 11.43 30.66
N ALA A 308 -25.40 10.76 31.58
CA ALA A 308 -25.91 9.41 31.35
C ALA A 308 -26.83 9.33 30.12
N GLU A 309 -27.52 10.43 29.78
CA GLU A 309 -28.37 10.54 28.59
C GLU A 309 -27.54 10.59 27.30
N VAL A 310 -26.53 11.46 27.23
CA VAL A 310 -25.62 11.56 26.07
C VAL A 310 -24.82 10.27 25.87
N THR A 311 -24.35 9.64 26.95
CA THR A 311 -23.61 8.36 26.84
C THR A 311 -24.50 7.14 26.56
N ALA A 312 -25.82 7.30 26.59
CA ALA A 312 -26.80 6.27 26.21
C ALA A 312 -27.35 6.48 24.78
N SER A 313 -27.19 7.67 24.18
CA SER A 313 -27.60 7.94 22.79
C SER A 313 -26.60 7.42 21.74
N VAL A 314 -25.41 7.00 22.18
CA VAL A 314 -24.28 6.52 21.36
C VAL A 314 -24.25 5.00 21.33
N HIS A 315 -23.98 4.40 20.17
CA HIS A 315 -23.89 2.95 20.02
C HIS A 315 -22.73 2.34 20.81
N GLY A 316 -22.90 1.10 21.27
CA GLY A 316 -21.96 0.44 22.18
C GLY A 316 -20.54 0.29 21.63
N THR A 317 -20.38 0.16 20.32
CA THR A 317 -19.07 0.10 19.64
C THR A 317 -18.34 1.44 19.71
N THR A 318 -19.02 2.52 19.32
CA THR A 318 -18.52 3.89 19.36
C THR A 318 -18.11 4.29 20.78
N LYS A 319 -18.96 3.96 21.74
CA LYS A 319 -18.69 4.14 23.18
C LYS A 319 -17.39 3.45 23.63
N GLN A 320 -17.18 2.19 23.26
CA GLN A 320 -15.94 1.46 23.59
C GLN A 320 -14.69 2.12 23.01
N PHE A 321 -14.77 2.71 21.80
CA PHE A 321 -13.64 3.44 21.22
C PHE A 321 -13.36 4.76 21.95
N LEU A 322 -14.41 5.53 22.28
CA LEU A 322 -14.29 6.79 23.03
C LEU A 322 -13.73 6.54 24.44
N ASP A 323 -14.25 5.54 25.17
CA ASP A 323 -13.77 5.18 26.52
C ASP A 323 -12.30 4.71 26.49
N ALA A 324 -11.93 3.88 25.50
CA ALA A 324 -10.54 3.42 25.35
C ALA A 324 -9.56 4.55 24.99
N ALA A 325 -9.96 5.46 24.10
CA ALA A 325 -9.15 6.62 23.72
C ALA A 325 -9.01 7.61 24.89
N ALA A 326 -10.08 7.81 25.68
CA ALA A 326 -10.05 8.68 26.84
C ALA A 326 -9.12 8.15 27.95
N GLU A 327 -9.10 6.83 28.19
CA GLU A 327 -8.14 6.22 29.10
C GLU A 327 -6.69 6.21 28.54
N GLU A 328 -6.49 6.16 27.22
CA GLU A 328 -5.16 6.35 26.61
C GLU A 328 -4.67 7.79 26.81
N ALA A 329 -5.50 8.80 26.51
CA ALA A 329 -5.20 10.22 26.74
C ALA A 329 -4.95 10.55 28.23
N ARG A 330 -5.63 9.85 29.14
CA ARG A 330 -5.42 9.98 30.60
C ARG A 330 -4.08 9.42 31.09
N ASN A 331 -3.41 8.57 30.30
CA ASN A 331 -2.17 7.89 30.66
C ASN A 331 -0.98 8.36 29.78
N PRO A 332 -0.42 9.58 30.02
CA PRO A 332 0.59 10.21 29.15
C PRO A 332 1.97 9.52 29.09
N LYS A 333 2.11 8.29 29.62
CA LYS A 333 3.36 7.48 29.56
C LYS A 333 3.81 7.10 28.14
N LYS A 334 2.99 7.39 27.12
CA LYS A 334 3.32 7.23 25.69
C LYS A 334 3.32 8.54 24.90
N SER A 335 3.32 9.69 25.57
CA SER A 335 3.94 10.87 24.97
C SER A 335 5.39 10.49 24.65
N SER A 336 5.72 10.36 23.37
CA SER A 336 7.04 10.80 22.93
C SER A 336 7.11 12.24 23.38
N ALA A 337 7.83 12.51 24.47
CA ALA A 337 8.05 13.87 24.92
C ALA A 337 8.42 14.67 23.68
N PRO A 338 7.80 15.85 23.43
CA PRO A 338 8.36 16.75 22.46
C PRO A 338 9.83 16.86 22.83
N ILE A 339 10.73 16.59 21.89
CA ILE A 339 12.14 16.93 22.10
C ILE A 339 12.13 18.45 22.05
N TYR A 340 11.79 19.06 23.19
CA TYR A 340 12.02 20.44 23.46
C TYR A 340 13.52 20.59 23.30
N LEU A 341 13.90 21.11 22.13
CA LEU A 341 15.23 21.59 21.81
C LEU A 341 15.48 22.88 22.61
N GLU A 342 15.29 22.78 23.92
CA GLU A 342 15.46 23.84 24.92
C GLU A 342 16.95 24.19 24.94
N GLY A 343 17.27 25.39 24.48
CA GLY A 343 18.64 25.84 24.18
C GLY A 343 19.16 25.56 22.76
N HIS A 344 18.51 24.70 21.96
CA HIS A 344 18.97 24.37 20.59
C HIS A 344 18.32 25.21 19.48
N CYS A 345 17.09 25.71 19.66
CA CYS A 345 16.43 26.61 18.69
C CYS A 345 16.61 28.11 18.98
N GLU A 346 17.27 28.48 20.09
CA GLU A 346 17.52 29.91 20.42
C GLU A 346 18.40 30.61 19.37
N SER A 347 19.31 29.90 18.72
CA SER A 347 20.19 30.47 17.68
C SER A 347 19.42 30.91 16.44
N VAL A 348 18.32 30.24 16.12
CA VAL A 348 17.41 30.58 15.00
C VAL A 348 16.45 31.69 15.41
N TYR A 349 15.87 31.61 16.62
CA TYR A 349 14.96 32.63 17.14
C TYR A 349 15.62 34.00 17.40
N ASN A 350 16.92 34.02 17.72
CA ASN A 350 17.68 35.26 17.95
C ASN A 350 18.57 35.67 16.75
N ALA A 351 18.48 34.98 15.61
CA ALA A 351 19.27 35.33 14.43
C ALA A 351 18.87 36.73 13.90
N ARG A 352 19.86 37.56 13.58
CA ARG A 352 19.64 38.93 13.10
C ARG A 352 19.90 39.04 11.61
N TRP A 353 19.01 39.76 10.92
CA TRP A 353 19.22 40.15 9.53
C TRP A 353 20.41 41.11 9.43
N HIS A 354 21.30 40.79 8.50
CA HIS A 354 22.39 41.64 8.06
C HIS A 354 22.32 41.74 6.54
N HIS A 355 22.80 42.85 5.98
CA HIS A 355 22.79 43.06 4.54
C HIS A 355 24.14 43.56 4.04
N VAL A 356 24.51 43.16 2.82
CA VAL A 356 25.79 43.52 2.21
C VAL A 356 25.58 44.63 1.20
N VAL A 357 26.22 45.77 1.49
CA VAL A 357 26.20 47.00 0.71
C VAL A 357 27.50 47.15 -0.07
N GLU A 358 27.38 47.52 -1.35
CA GLU A 358 28.50 47.95 -2.17
C GLU A 358 28.75 49.46 -1.98
N VAL A 359 29.87 49.83 -1.35
CA VAL A 359 30.25 51.23 -1.13
C VAL A 359 31.03 51.74 -2.37
N PRO A 360 30.55 52.76 -3.09
CA PRO A 360 31.20 53.25 -4.30
C PRO A 360 32.44 54.11 -3.98
N GLY A 361 33.60 53.46 -3.82
CA GLY A 361 34.91 54.08 -3.63
C GLY A 361 35.95 53.57 -4.62
N GLY A 362 36.76 54.47 -5.19
CA GLY A 362 37.67 54.14 -6.29
C GLY A 362 38.83 53.20 -5.91
N LYS A 363 39.19 52.30 -6.84
CA LYS A 363 40.33 51.37 -6.81
C LYS A 363 40.23 50.18 -5.83
N GLY A 364 39.02 49.79 -5.48
CA GLY A 364 38.69 48.46 -4.93
C GLY A 364 37.23 48.42 -4.47
N THR A 365 36.43 47.50 -5.00
CA THR A 365 35.02 47.36 -4.59
C THR A 365 34.93 46.86 -3.15
N GLY A 366 34.80 47.78 -2.20
CA GLY A 366 34.57 47.48 -0.79
C GLY A 366 33.14 47.00 -0.56
N MET A 367 32.99 45.78 -0.06
CA MET A 367 31.72 45.30 0.48
C MET A 367 31.69 45.59 1.98
N LYS A 368 30.64 46.26 2.44
CA LYS A 368 30.38 46.50 3.85
C LYS A 368 29.17 45.66 4.28
N VAL A 369 29.28 44.96 5.40
CA VAL A 369 28.14 44.31 6.05
C VAL A 369 27.54 45.31 7.03
N GLU A 370 26.24 45.55 6.94
CA GLU A 370 25.50 46.36 7.90
C GLU A 370 24.47 45.50 8.64
N GLU A 371 24.27 45.79 9.92
CA GLU A 371 23.30 45.11 10.79
C GLU A 371 21.90 45.72 10.58
N GLY A 372 20.88 44.87 10.48
CA GLY A 372 19.49 45.27 10.29
C GLY A 372 18.94 45.00 8.89
N GLU A 373 17.63 45.21 8.76
CA GLU A 373 16.93 45.16 7.48
C GLU A 373 17.28 46.41 6.64
N PRO A 374 17.60 46.26 5.34
CA PRO A 374 18.02 47.41 4.53
C PRO A 374 16.87 48.38 4.24
N PRO A 375 17.16 49.68 4.04
CA PRO A 375 16.16 50.65 3.61
C PRO A 375 15.48 50.20 2.31
N GLN A 376 14.15 50.10 2.34
CA GLN A 376 13.36 49.48 1.27
C GLN A 376 13.53 50.23 -0.06
N SER A 377 14.19 49.58 -1.02
CA SER A 377 14.60 50.19 -2.31
C SER A 377 13.47 50.45 -3.31
N TRP A 378 12.22 50.14 -2.95
CA TRP A 378 11.04 50.28 -3.80
C TRP A 378 9.87 50.85 -2.99
N THR A 379 9.22 51.90 -3.49
CA THR A 379 7.93 52.35 -2.96
C THR A 379 6.80 51.67 -3.73
N TYR A 380 5.91 51.01 -3.01
CA TYR A 380 4.71 50.37 -3.57
C TYR A 380 3.51 51.31 -3.45
N LYS A 381 2.56 51.20 -4.39
CA LYS A 381 1.22 51.79 -4.24
C LYS A 381 0.24 50.68 -3.91
N ALA A 382 -0.65 50.94 -2.94
CA ALA A 382 -1.77 50.07 -2.65
C ALA A 382 -2.86 50.26 -3.71
N VAL A 383 -3.23 49.17 -4.40
CA VAL A 383 -4.33 49.13 -5.37
C VAL A 383 -5.25 47.97 -4.95
N GLY A 384 -6.33 48.30 -4.24
CA GLY A 384 -7.21 47.30 -3.62
C GLY A 384 -6.47 46.46 -2.58
N TYR A 385 -6.58 45.13 -2.70
CA TYR A 385 -5.89 44.16 -1.84
C TYR A 385 -4.50 43.74 -2.38
N THR A 386 -3.98 44.44 -3.40
CA THR A 386 -2.71 44.14 -4.07
C THR A 386 -1.75 45.33 -4.03
N LEU A 387 -0.44 45.06 -3.91
CA LEU A 387 0.61 46.07 -3.97
C LEU A 387 1.21 46.11 -5.37
N GLU A 388 1.12 47.25 -6.03
CA GLU A 388 1.66 47.47 -7.38
C GLU A 388 2.93 48.33 -7.33
N LYS A 389 3.84 48.10 -8.28
CA LYS A 389 5.16 48.75 -8.32
C LYS A 389 5.07 50.12 -9.01
N ASN A 390 5.74 51.12 -8.43
CA ASN A 390 5.54 52.52 -8.77
C ASN A 390 6.62 53.02 -9.77
N ASP A 391 6.55 52.53 -11.01
CA ASP A 391 7.66 52.53 -11.99
C ASP A 391 8.00 53.89 -12.65
N GLY A 392 7.66 55.02 -12.00
CA GLY A 392 7.67 56.36 -12.60
C GLY A 392 8.81 57.30 -12.19
N VAL A 393 9.78 56.88 -11.38
CA VAL A 393 10.81 57.79 -10.81
C VAL A 393 12.23 57.41 -11.23
N GLN A 394 12.94 58.41 -11.76
CA GLN A 394 14.29 58.31 -12.31
C GLN A 394 15.33 57.94 -11.23
N GLN A 395 16.18 56.94 -11.54
CA GLN A 395 17.15 56.38 -10.58
C GLN A 395 18.24 57.38 -10.20
N PHE A 396 18.46 57.58 -8.89
CA PHE A 396 19.62 58.28 -8.36
C PHE A 396 20.31 57.45 -7.27
N GLY A 397 21.60 57.15 -7.49
CA GLY A 397 22.66 57.22 -6.48
C GLY A 397 22.63 56.33 -5.23
N ALA A 398 21.64 55.47 -5.03
CA ALA A 398 21.56 54.65 -3.82
C ALA A 398 22.49 53.42 -3.86
N GLU A 399 23.04 53.12 -2.69
CA GLU A 399 23.85 51.95 -2.37
C GLU A 399 23.21 50.62 -2.82
N ARG A 400 23.96 49.81 -3.56
CA ARG A 400 23.43 48.56 -4.15
C ARG A 400 23.52 47.41 -3.15
N LEU A 401 22.35 46.99 -2.67
CA LEU A 401 22.18 45.74 -1.93
C LEU A 401 22.53 44.54 -2.83
N ARG A 402 23.47 43.71 -2.39
CA ARG A 402 23.89 42.52 -3.14
C ARG A 402 23.54 41.19 -2.48
N LEU A 403 23.40 41.15 -1.15
CA LEU A 403 23.10 39.93 -0.41
C LEU A 403 22.38 40.25 0.91
N MET A 404 21.37 39.45 1.28
CA MET A 404 20.87 39.36 2.65
C MET A 404 21.48 38.13 3.32
N VAL A 405 21.87 38.25 4.58
CA VAL A 405 22.50 37.20 5.37
C VAL A 405 21.87 37.18 6.76
N LEU A 406 21.36 36.03 7.18
CA LEU A 406 21.08 35.79 8.60
C LEU A 406 22.40 35.46 9.31
N ILE A 407 22.64 36.10 10.45
CA ILE A 407 23.82 35.83 11.30
C ILE A 407 23.31 35.53 12.71
N SER A 408 23.90 34.52 13.35
CA SER A 408 23.61 34.10 14.72
C SER A 408 24.89 34.09 15.53
N ASP A 409 24.94 34.86 16.62
CA ASP A 409 26.11 34.96 17.51
C ASP A 409 26.45 33.63 18.20
N LYS A 410 25.46 32.73 18.29
CA LYS A 410 25.62 31.37 18.85
C LYS A 410 26.00 30.32 17.77
N GLY A 411 26.17 30.73 16.52
CA GLY A 411 26.42 29.85 15.38
C GLY A 411 25.17 29.08 14.91
N TRP A 412 25.31 28.37 13.79
CA TRP A 412 24.23 27.58 13.20
C TRP A 412 24.18 26.15 13.79
N PRO A 413 22.99 25.63 14.15
CA PRO A 413 22.86 24.32 14.77
C PRO A 413 22.94 23.19 13.73
N CYS A 414 24.14 22.89 13.21
CA CYS A 414 24.39 21.69 12.41
C CYS A 414 25.86 21.22 12.41
N SER A 415 26.13 20.15 13.17
CA SER A 415 27.01 19.09 12.69
C SER A 415 26.46 17.75 13.17
N TRP A 416 25.81 16.99 12.28
CA TRP A 416 25.34 15.64 12.56
C TRP A 416 26.54 14.69 12.65
N LYS A 417 27.10 14.53 13.85
CA LYS A 417 28.02 13.41 14.13
C LYS A 417 27.18 12.17 14.41
N TRP A 418 27.23 11.21 13.49
CA TRP A 418 26.85 9.83 13.81
C TRP A 418 27.69 9.36 15.00
N LYS A 419 27.03 8.87 16.05
CA LYS A 419 27.70 8.08 17.08
C LYS A 419 27.79 6.65 16.57
N GLU A 420 29.01 6.20 16.26
CA GLU A 420 29.31 4.77 16.28
C GLU A 420 29.17 4.28 17.74
N GLY A 421 28.69 3.06 17.92
CA GLY A 421 28.45 2.49 19.25
C GLY A 421 29.71 1.85 19.83
N GLU A 422 29.84 1.95 21.15
CA GLU A 422 30.60 1.03 22.01
C GLU A 422 29.60 0.16 22.80
#